data_AF-A0A914EKM1-F1
#
_entry.id   AF-A0A914EKM1-F1
#
_cell.length_a   1.000
_cell.length_b   1.000
_cell.length_c   1.000
_cell.angle_alpha   90.00
_cell.angle_beta   90.00
_cell.angle_gamma   90.00
#
_symmetry.space_group_name_H-M   'P 1'
#
loop_
_entity.id
_entity.type
_entity.pdbx_description
1 polymer ?
#
loop_
_entity_poly.entity_id
_entity_poly.type
_entity_poly.pdbx_seq_one_letter_code
_entity_poly.pdbx_strand_id
1 'polypeptide(L)'
;MTRIMAALKTRVLTAHLGLIVTCALYIVAGAWIFQQLEGPRYEETKSRQLEQIHSDSERYLEQVWDIVQNNQEFLKASHKKELVKKIQTESKHRFDKYVDSVFTAHRSFRHGFEDDSPSWDFVNAFFFTTTMLTSIGYGYVCPTTFFGRLFGVVYCLIGIPLTLVTVTSIAKFISETVFSMHYELWKLWMKYKNRNREGNGNDEENRTLFGDNEDEQEILDRVRLIRFPPIVVF
;
A
#
# COMPACT_ATOMS: atom_id res chain seq x y z
N MET A 1 15.93 -26.03 33.48
CA MET A 1 16.26 -25.67 32.08
C MET A 1 15.04 -25.12 31.31
N THR A 2 13.87 -25.76 31.40
CA THR A 2 12.61 -25.33 30.74
C THR A 2 12.08 -23.94 31.12
N ARG A 3 12.16 -23.53 32.39
CA ARG A 3 11.69 -22.18 32.82
C ARG A 3 12.57 -21.03 32.32
N ILE A 4 13.87 -21.28 32.13
CA ILE A 4 14.84 -20.30 31.61
C ILE A 4 14.62 -20.11 30.11
N MET A 5 14.45 -21.21 29.35
CA MET A 5 14.09 -21.13 27.92
C MET A 5 12.73 -20.46 27.69
N ALA A 6 11.73 -20.74 28.53
CA ALA A 6 10.43 -20.07 28.45
C ALA A 6 10.55 -18.56 28.70
N ALA A 7 11.23 -18.15 29.78
CA ALA A 7 11.45 -16.74 30.09
C ALA A 7 12.29 -16.01 29.02
N LEU A 8 13.27 -16.69 28.43
CA LEU A 8 14.07 -16.14 27.32
C LEU A 8 13.21 -15.96 26.07
N LYS A 9 12.35 -16.93 25.74
CA LYS A 9 11.41 -16.84 24.62
C LYS A 9 10.41 -15.69 24.80
N THR A 10 9.88 -15.50 26.02
CA THR A 10 8.98 -14.37 26.33
C THR A 10 9.70 -13.02 26.26
N ARG A 11 10.95 -12.94 26.70
CA ARG A 11 11.78 -11.71 26.62
C ARG A 11 12.16 -11.33 25.18
N VAL A 12 12.54 -12.31 24.37
CA VAL A 12 12.86 -12.09 22.95
C VAL A 12 11.61 -11.72 22.17
N LEU A 13 10.48 -12.39 22.43
CA LEU A 13 9.19 -12.05 21.83
C LEU A 13 8.71 -10.64 22.20
N THR A 14 8.84 -10.24 23.47
CA THR A 14 8.50 -8.88 23.93
C THR A 14 9.40 -7.81 23.31
N ALA A 15 10.68 -8.11 23.07
CA ALA A 15 11.57 -7.20 22.34
C ALA A 15 11.17 -7.05 20.86
N HIS A 16 10.79 -8.13 20.17
CA HIS A 16 10.29 -8.06 18.79
C HIS A 16 8.98 -7.28 18.69
N LEU A 17 8.04 -7.50 19.62
CA LEU A 17 6.80 -6.75 19.71
C LEU A 17 7.05 -5.25 20.01
N GLY A 18 7.98 -4.94 20.90
CA GLY A 18 8.37 -3.57 21.20
C GLY A 18 8.91 -2.82 19.97
N LEU A 19 9.70 -3.51 19.13
CA LEU A 19 10.22 -2.94 17.90
C LEU A 19 9.13 -2.65 16.87
N ILE A 20 8.16 -3.58 16.70
CA ILE A 20 6.99 -3.38 15.82
C ILE A 20 6.15 -2.19 16.30
N VAL A 21 5.86 -2.12 17.60
CA VAL A 21 5.09 -1.01 18.19
C VAL A 21 5.83 0.32 18.01
N THR A 22 7.14 0.34 18.21
CA THR A 22 7.96 1.54 17.99
C THR A 22 7.91 2.00 16.53
N CYS A 23 8.02 1.07 15.58
CA CYS A 23 7.91 1.38 14.15
C CYS A 23 6.50 1.90 13.80
N ALA A 24 5.45 1.32 14.36
CA ALA A 24 4.07 1.77 14.13
C ALA A 24 3.84 3.19 14.69
N LEU A 25 4.31 3.47 15.90
CA LEU A 25 4.25 4.80 16.51
C LEU A 25 5.05 5.82 15.70
N TYR A 26 6.21 5.43 15.16
CA TYR A 26 7.03 6.28 14.30
C TYR A 26 6.28 6.70 13.03
N ILE A 27 5.59 5.75 12.37
CA ILE A 27 4.75 6.02 11.19
C ILE A 27 3.61 6.98 11.55
N VAL A 28 2.87 6.72 12.64
CA VAL A 28 1.76 7.56 13.08
C VAL A 28 2.23 8.99 13.41
N ALA A 29 3.36 9.12 14.12
CA ALA A 29 3.94 10.42 14.43
C ALA A 29 4.37 11.17 13.17
N GLY A 30 5.02 10.49 12.23
CA GLY A 30 5.38 11.07 10.93
C GLY A 30 4.15 11.55 10.17
N ALA A 31 3.11 10.73 10.10
CA ALA A 31 1.86 11.06 9.40
C ALA A 31 1.21 12.32 9.97
N TRP A 32 1.14 12.40 11.31
CA TRP A 32 0.61 13.58 11.99
C TRP A 32 1.44 14.84 11.71
N ILE A 33 2.78 14.75 11.74
CA ILE A 33 3.65 15.89 11.43
C ILE A 33 3.47 16.34 9.97
N PHE A 34 3.44 15.42 9.01
CA PHE A 34 3.24 15.77 7.61
C PHE A 34 1.88 16.41 7.35
N GLN A 35 0.82 15.88 7.98
CA GLN A 35 -0.51 16.48 7.91
C GLN A 35 -0.49 17.94 8.40
N GLN A 36 0.21 18.23 9.50
CA GLN A 36 0.31 19.59 10.03
C GLN A 36 1.18 20.51 9.17
N LEU A 37 2.25 19.99 8.56
CA LEU A 37 3.16 20.78 7.73
C LEU A 37 2.59 21.10 6.35
N GLU A 38 1.90 20.16 5.73
CA GLU A 38 1.44 20.28 4.33
C GLU A 38 -0.07 20.51 4.21
N GLY A 39 -0.88 20.04 5.16
CA GLY A 39 -2.34 20.11 5.11
C GLY A 39 -2.90 21.53 4.93
N PRO A 40 -2.53 22.50 5.79
CA PRO A 40 -3.07 23.86 5.67
C PRO A 40 -2.71 24.54 4.35
N ARG A 41 -1.48 24.36 3.87
CA ARG A 41 -1.01 24.96 2.61
C ARG A 41 -1.66 24.31 1.39
N TYR A 42 -1.85 23.00 1.45
CA TYR A 42 -2.55 22.25 0.42
C TYR A 42 -3.97 22.78 0.24
N GLU A 43 -4.72 22.89 1.34
CA GLU A 43 -6.11 23.33 1.30
C GLU A 43 -6.24 24.74 0.75
N GLU A 44 -5.39 25.66 1.22
CA GLU A 44 -5.35 27.04 0.73
C GLU A 44 -5.03 27.13 -0.77
N THR A 45 -4.10 26.32 -1.26
CA THR A 45 -3.73 26.30 -2.68
C THR A 45 -4.83 25.68 -3.54
N LYS A 46 -5.46 24.61 -3.05
CA LYS A 46 -6.61 23.96 -3.69
C LYS A 46 -7.79 24.92 -3.82
N SER A 47 -8.18 25.60 -2.73
CA SER A 47 -9.28 26.58 -2.74
C SER A 47 -9.02 27.72 -3.71
N ARG A 48 -7.81 28.31 -3.69
CA ARG A 48 -7.44 29.39 -4.62
C ARG A 48 -7.52 28.97 -6.08
N GLN A 49 -7.04 27.78 -6.42
CA GLN A 49 -7.08 27.30 -7.80
C GLN A 49 -8.50 26.96 -8.25
N LEU A 50 -9.32 26.39 -7.37
CA LEU A 50 -10.75 26.18 -7.62
C LEU A 50 -11.49 27.49 -7.89
N GLU A 51 -11.26 28.51 -7.06
CA GLU A 51 -11.82 29.85 -7.25
C GLU A 51 -11.37 30.46 -8.59
N GLN A 52 -10.10 30.30 -8.97
CA GLN A 52 -9.58 30.79 -10.24
C GLN A 52 -10.26 30.11 -11.43
N ILE A 53 -10.33 28.78 -11.44
CA ILE A 53 -10.99 27.99 -12.49
C ILE A 53 -12.46 28.40 -12.60
N HIS A 54 -13.15 28.52 -11.47
CA HIS A 54 -14.55 28.92 -11.44
C HIS A 54 -14.71 30.33 -12.04
N SER A 55 -13.91 31.30 -11.58
CA SER A 55 -13.98 32.68 -12.06
C SER A 55 -13.66 32.83 -13.56
N ASP A 56 -12.69 32.07 -14.09
CA ASP A 56 -12.36 32.12 -15.51
C ASP A 56 -13.38 31.36 -16.36
N SER A 57 -14.03 30.33 -15.82
CA SER A 57 -15.18 29.66 -16.44
C SER A 57 -16.39 30.58 -16.54
N GLU A 58 -16.76 31.27 -15.45
CA GLU A 58 -17.85 32.24 -15.44
C GLU A 58 -17.61 33.35 -16.47
N ARG A 59 -16.41 33.96 -16.47
CA ARG A 59 -16.06 35.00 -17.46
C ARG A 59 -16.11 34.51 -18.90
N TYR A 60 -15.77 33.24 -19.15
CA TYR A 60 -15.89 32.66 -20.48
C TYR A 60 -17.36 32.49 -20.87
N LEU A 61 -18.19 31.96 -19.96
CA LEU A 61 -19.62 31.77 -20.19
C LEU A 61 -20.37 33.09 -20.38
N GLU A 62 -20.06 34.11 -19.57
CA GLU A 62 -20.59 35.47 -19.72
C GLU A 62 -20.24 36.04 -21.09
N GLN A 63 -18.98 35.91 -21.54
CA GLN A 63 -18.60 36.40 -22.86
C GLN A 63 -19.33 35.65 -23.99
N VAL A 64 -19.48 34.33 -23.88
CA VAL A 64 -20.26 33.54 -24.85
C VAL A 64 -21.72 33.99 -24.85
N TRP A 65 -22.29 34.23 -23.67
CA TRP A 65 -23.66 34.71 -23.51
C TRP A 65 -23.86 36.08 -24.15
N ASP A 66 -22.95 37.04 -23.91
CA ASP A 66 -22.98 38.37 -24.50
C ASP A 66 -22.91 38.32 -26.03
N ILE A 67 -22.05 37.45 -26.59
CA ILE A 67 -21.97 37.26 -28.04
C ILE A 67 -23.31 36.74 -28.57
N VAL A 68 -23.92 35.75 -27.91
CA VAL A 68 -25.21 35.19 -28.34
C VAL A 68 -26.32 36.25 -28.25
N GLN A 69 -26.38 37.01 -27.16
CA GLN A 69 -27.40 38.03 -26.92
C GLN A 69 -27.31 39.18 -27.93
N ASN A 70 -26.10 39.67 -28.22
CA ASN A 70 -25.88 40.74 -29.20
C ASN A 70 -26.09 40.29 -30.66
N ASN A 71 -26.21 38.98 -30.92
CA ASN A 71 -26.33 38.41 -32.25
C ASN A 71 -27.59 37.52 -32.40
N GLN A 72 -28.66 37.83 -31.67
CA GLN A 72 -29.91 37.05 -31.70
C GLN A 72 -30.52 36.90 -33.10
N GLU A 73 -30.27 37.83 -34.02
CA GLU A 73 -30.78 37.76 -35.40
C GLU A 73 -30.26 36.51 -36.14
N PHE A 74 -29.01 36.11 -35.88
CA PHE A 74 -28.42 34.90 -36.45
C PHE A 74 -29.11 33.61 -36.00
N LEU A 75 -29.76 33.62 -34.82
CA LEU A 75 -30.58 32.50 -34.33
C LEU A 75 -31.90 32.36 -35.10
N LYS A 76 -32.50 33.49 -35.50
CA LYS A 76 -33.76 33.52 -36.26
C LYS A 76 -33.56 33.18 -37.74
N ALA A 77 -32.42 33.57 -38.31
CA ALA A 77 -32.16 33.46 -39.73
C ALA A 77 -31.58 32.09 -40.18
N SER A 78 -31.55 31.06 -39.33
CA SER A 78 -30.90 29.76 -39.61
C SER A 78 -29.38 29.82 -39.93
N HIS A 79 -28.71 30.94 -39.64
CA HIS A 79 -27.27 31.15 -39.86
C HIS A 79 -26.40 30.64 -38.68
N LYS A 80 -26.76 29.49 -38.10
CA LYS A 80 -26.08 28.92 -36.91
C LYS A 80 -24.57 28.79 -37.10
N LYS A 81 -24.12 28.45 -38.32
CA LYS A 81 -22.68 28.27 -38.62
C LYS A 81 -21.87 29.55 -38.46
N GLU A 82 -22.42 30.70 -38.85
CA GLU A 82 -21.75 32.00 -38.73
C GLU A 82 -21.67 32.45 -37.29
N LEU A 83 -22.75 32.27 -36.52
CA LEU A 83 -22.76 32.53 -35.08
C LEU A 83 -21.72 31.68 -34.35
N VAL A 84 -21.64 30.38 -34.64
CA VAL A 84 -20.64 29.49 -34.03
C VAL A 84 -19.22 29.95 -34.36
N LYS A 85 -18.95 30.33 -35.62
CA LYS A 85 -17.64 30.84 -36.02
C LYS A 85 -17.27 32.13 -35.29
N LYS A 86 -18.26 33.03 -35.10
CA LYS A 86 -18.08 34.28 -34.36
C LYS A 86 -17.79 34.03 -32.89
N ILE A 87 -18.57 33.16 -32.22
CA ILE A 87 -18.31 32.71 -30.85
C ILE A 87 -16.89 32.17 -30.74
N GLN A 88 -16.51 31.21 -31.58
CA GLN A 88 -15.18 30.60 -31.55
C GLN A 88 -14.04 31.60 -31.71
N THR A 89 -14.24 32.67 -32.49
CA THR A 89 -13.19 33.65 -32.76
C THR A 89 -13.11 34.70 -31.63
N GLU A 90 -14.24 35.22 -31.19
CA GLU A 90 -14.29 36.29 -30.18
C GLU A 90 -14.09 35.78 -28.75
N SER A 91 -14.55 34.58 -28.42
CA SER A 91 -14.35 33.98 -27.09
C SER A 91 -13.00 33.26 -26.93
N LYS A 92 -12.23 33.09 -28.03
CA LYS A 92 -10.99 32.30 -28.07
C LYS A 92 -10.03 32.63 -26.93
N HIS A 93 -9.74 33.91 -26.72
CA HIS A 93 -8.79 34.34 -25.70
C HIS A 93 -9.21 33.92 -24.28
N ARG A 94 -10.51 34.02 -23.95
CA ARG A 94 -10.99 33.61 -22.63
C ARG A 94 -11.13 32.11 -22.49
N PHE A 95 -11.45 31.42 -23.57
CA PHE A 95 -11.38 29.97 -23.63
C PHE A 95 -9.94 29.50 -23.35
N ASP A 96 -8.95 30.06 -24.04
CA ASP A 96 -7.52 29.72 -23.85
C ASP A 96 -7.09 29.99 -22.40
N LYS A 97 -7.52 31.10 -21.79
CA LYS A 97 -7.24 31.41 -20.39
C LYS A 97 -7.90 30.42 -19.41
N TYR A 98 -9.17 30.09 -19.61
CA TYR A 98 -9.86 29.09 -18.80
C TYR A 98 -9.15 27.73 -18.89
N VAL A 99 -8.82 27.30 -20.11
CA VAL A 99 -8.08 26.07 -20.36
C VAL A 99 -6.71 26.08 -19.70
N ASP A 100 -5.97 27.19 -19.78
CA ASP A 100 -4.67 27.35 -19.11
C ASP A 100 -4.78 27.29 -17.58
N SER A 101 -5.84 27.88 -17.00
CA SER A 101 -6.11 27.79 -15.55
C SER A 101 -6.34 26.34 -15.12
N VAL A 102 -7.14 25.58 -15.88
CA VAL A 102 -7.43 24.16 -15.62
C VAL A 102 -6.16 23.32 -15.74
N PHE A 103 -5.36 23.54 -16.79
CA PHE A 103 -4.11 22.79 -17.00
C PHE A 103 -3.04 23.11 -15.95
N THR A 104 -2.88 24.38 -15.59
CA THR A 104 -1.94 24.82 -14.55
C THR A 104 -2.26 24.16 -13.23
N ALA A 105 -3.54 24.13 -12.91
CA ALA A 105 -4.04 23.55 -11.69
C ALA A 105 -3.87 22.01 -11.73
N HIS A 106 -4.20 21.34 -12.84
CA HIS A 106 -4.00 19.89 -13.02
C HIS A 106 -2.51 19.48 -13.00
N ARG A 107 -1.61 20.35 -13.46
CA ARG A 107 -0.16 20.12 -13.35
C ARG A 107 0.32 20.24 -11.90
N SER A 108 -0.30 21.13 -11.13
CA SER A 108 0.01 21.34 -9.71
C SER A 108 -0.46 20.14 -8.86
N PHE A 109 -1.61 19.56 -9.21
CA PHE A 109 -2.20 18.41 -8.54
C PHE A 109 -2.43 17.28 -9.54
N ARG A 110 -1.56 16.26 -9.51
CA ARG A 110 -1.45 15.15 -10.47
C ARG A 110 -2.76 14.40 -10.83
N HIS A 111 -3.80 14.57 -10.00
CA HIS A 111 -5.08 13.89 -10.11
C HIS A 111 -6.26 14.87 -10.33
N GLY A 112 -5.98 16.12 -10.70
CA GLY A 112 -7.03 17.12 -10.97
C GLY A 112 -7.77 17.59 -9.72
N PHE A 113 -8.94 18.20 -9.96
CA PHE A 113 -9.81 18.85 -8.95
C PHE A 113 -11.09 18.07 -8.69
N GLU A 114 -11.09 16.79 -9.01
CA GLU A 114 -12.21 15.92 -8.64
C GLU A 114 -12.32 15.86 -7.11
N ASP A 115 -13.51 15.57 -6.59
CA ASP A 115 -13.72 15.40 -5.15
C ASP A 115 -12.77 14.33 -4.56
N ASP A 116 -12.37 13.33 -5.37
CA ASP A 116 -11.40 12.28 -5.05
C ASP A 116 -9.92 12.69 -5.24
N SER A 117 -9.65 13.99 -5.35
CA SER A 117 -8.28 14.50 -5.47
C SER A 117 -7.44 14.21 -4.22
N PRO A 118 -6.13 13.93 -4.39
CA PRO A 118 -5.21 13.52 -3.34
C PRO A 118 -5.05 14.64 -2.29
N SER A 119 -5.66 14.45 -1.14
CA SER A 119 -5.63 15.35 0.02
C SER A 119 -4.58 14.94 1.05
N TRP A 120 -4.13 15.90 1.87
CA TRP A 120 -3.32 15.62 3.07
C TRP A 120 -4.16 15.21 4.27
N ASP A 121 -5.05 14.24 4.09
CA ASP A 121 -5.78 13.62 5.19
C ASP A 121 -4.89 12.66 5.98
N PHE A 122 -5.25 12.36 7.22
CA PHE A 122 -4.46 11.48 8.08
C PHE A 122 -4.19 10.11 7.43
N VAL A 123 -5.19 9.53 6.75
CA VAL A 123 -5.06 8.24 6.06
C VAL A 123 -4.05 8.34 4.90
N ASN A 124 -4.14 9.41 4.10
CA ASN A 124 -3.21 9.64 3.00
C ASN A 124 -1.80 9.94 3.50
N ALA A 125 -1.66 10.69 4.60
CA ALA A 125 -0.38 10.95 5.27
C ALA A 125 0.23 9.69 5.88
N PHE A 126 -0.59 8.81 6.44
CA PHE A 126 -0.17 7.50 6.96
C PHE A 126 0.30 6.58 5.83
N PHE A 127 -0.45 6.53 4.73
CA PHE A 127 -0.06 5.77 3.54
C PHE A 127 1.22 6.32 2.91
N PHE A 128 1.33 7.65 2.81
CA PHE A 128 2.52 8.34 2.34
C PHE A 128 3.75 8.00 3.19
N THR A 129 3.67 8.16 4.52
CA THR A 129 4.81 7.84 5.40
C THR A 129 5.19 6.38 5.36
N THR A 130 4.21 5.46 5.28
CA THR A 130 4.48 4.03 5.13
C THR A 130 5.22 3.74 3.83
N THR A 131 4.71 4.24 2.69
CA THR A 131 5.31 3.99 1.36
C THR A 131 6.64 4.69 1.16
N MET A 132 6.87 5.80 1.88
CA MET A 132 8.15 6.50 1.92
C MET A 132 9.20 5.69 2.70
N LEU A 133 8.84 5.11 3.85
CA LEU A 133 9.75 4.27 4.64
C LEU A 133 10.06 2.92 3.98
N THR A 134 9.10 2.35 3.25
CA THR A 134 9.32 1.12 2.48
C THR A 134 10.05 1.37 1.16
N SER A 135 10.44 2.61 0.87
CA SER A 135 11.08 3.03 -0.39
C SER A 135 10.26 2.74 -1.66
N ILE A 136 8.96 2.52 -1.53
CA ILE A 136 8.05 2.33 -2.68
C ILE A 136 7.79 3.67 -3.36
N GLY A 137 7.41 4.69 -2.57
CA GLY A 137 7.29 6.07 -3.01
C GLY A 137 6.36 6.31 -4.21
N TYR A 138 5.08 5.91 -4.14
CA TYR A 138 4.12 6.09 -5.23
C TYR A 138 3.97 7.54 -5.71
N GLY A 139 4.16 8.51 -4.81
CA GLY A 139 4.04 9.92 -5.13
C GLY A 139 2.61 10.39 -5.40
N TYR A 140 1.61 9.69 -4.83
CA TYR A 140 0.20 10.08 -4.85
C TYR A 140 -0.02 11.43 -4.15
N VAL A 141 0.58 11.61 -2.96
CA VAL A 141 0.78 12.89 -2.29
C VAL A 141 2.28 13.13 -2.08
N CYS A 142 2.74 14.37 -2.20
CA CYS A 142 4.15 14.74 -2.04
C CYS A 142 4.28 16.08 -1.31
N PRO A 143 5.27 16.24 -0.41
CA PRO A 143 5.49 17.49 0.28
C PRO A 143 5.98 18.58 -0.69
N THR A 144 5.26 19.69 -0.72
CA THR A 144 5.55 20.84 -1.57
C THR A 144 6.30 21.93 -0.80
N THR A 145 6.14 21.97 0.52
CA THR A 145 6.79 22.96 1.37
C THR A 145 8.26 22.63 1.61
N PHE A 146 9.06 23.67 1.83
CA PHE A 146 10.48 23.51 2.17
C PHE A 146 10.67 22.69 3.45
N PHE A 147 9.89 23.00 4.50
CA PHE A 147 9.97 22.30 5.78
C PHE A 147 9.49 20.85 5.69
N GLY A 148 8.42 20.57 4.93
CA GLY A 148 7.94 19.20 4.70
C GLY A 148 8.99 18.35 3.98
N ARG A 149 9.66 18.91 2.96
CA ARG A 149 10.76 18.21 2.26
C ARG A 149 11.97 17.96 3.18
N LEU A 150 12.38 18.97 3.94
CA LEU A 150 13.50 18.84 4.88
C LEU A 150 13.21 17.80 5.96
N PHE A 151 12.01 17.84 6.54
CA PHE A 151 11.54 16.84 7.50
C PHE A 151 11.55 15.44 6.89
N GLY A 152 11.05 15.28 5.66
CA GLY A 152 11.07 14.00 4.96
C GLY A 152 12.46 13.40 4.78
N VAL A 153 13.47 14.22 4.44
CA VAL A 153 14.86 13.74 4.34
C VAL A 153 15.36 13.20 5.68
N VAL A 154 15.21 13.97 6.76
CA VAL A 154 15.66 13.56 8.11
C VAL A 154 14.88 12.34 8.60
N TYR A 155 13.57 12.32 8.37
CA TYR A 155 12.67 11.25 8.75
C TYR A 155 13.02 9.93 8.05
N CYS A 156 13.40 9.97 6.76
CA CYS A 156 13.83 8.80 6.01
C CYS A 156 15.18 8.24 6.50
N LEU A 157 16.13 9.10 6.84
CA LEU A 157 17.46 8.67 7.32
C LEU A 157 17.37 7.79 8.57
N ILE A 158 16.43 8.08 9.46
CA ILE A 158 16.21 7.31 10.69
C ILE A 158 15.21 6.17 10.45
N GLY A 159 14.15 6.46 9.70
CA GLY A 159 13.03 5.56 9.53
C GLY A 159 13.34 4.34 8.66
N ILE A 160 14.11 4.48 7.57
CA ILE A 160 14.42 3.36 6.68
C ILE A 160 15.19 2.26 7.43
N PRO A 161 16.29 2.54 8.15
CA PRO A 161 16.96 1.52 8.97
C PRO A 161 16.04 0.88 10.01
N LEU A 162 15.21 1.67 10.70
CA LEU A 162 14.24 1.16 11.68
C LEU A 162 13.23 0.20 11.05
N THR A 163 12.68 0.56 9.90
CA THR A 163 11.72 -0.28 9.16
C THR A 163 12.39 -1.56 8.66
N LEU A 164 13.64 -1.50 8.17
CA LEU A 164 14.38 -2.70 7.74
C LEU A 164 14.54 -3.72 8.88
N VAL A 165 14.98 -3.27 10.07
CA VAL A 165 15.11 -4.15 11.25
C VAL A 165 13.75 -4.73 11.67
N THR A 166 12.69 -3.93 11.51
CA THR A 166 11.32 -4.36 11.82
C THR A 166 10.82 -5.42 10.84
N VAL A 167 11.06 -5.24 9.54
CA VAL A 167 10.72 -6.22 8.51
C VAL A 167 11.46 -7.53 8.75
N THR A 168 12.76 -7.51 9.08
CA THR A 168 13.50 -8.73 9.41
C THR A 168 12.91 -9.45 10.62
N SER A 169 12.52 -8.71 11.66
CA SER A 169 11.89 -9.29 12.85
C SER A 169 10.53 -9.92 12.54
N ILE A 170 9.71 -9.25 11.72
CA ILE A 170 8.42 -9.76 11.26
C ILE A 170 8.61 -11.01 10.41
N ALA A 171 9.56 -11.00 9.47
CA ALA A 171 9.86 -12.14 8.60
C ALA A 171 10.26 -13.37 9.40
N LYS A 172 11.09 -13.20 10.44
CA LYS A 172 11.45 -14.29 11.36
C LYS A 172 10.24 -14.83 12.11
N PHE A 173 9.39 -13.95 12.64
CA PHE A 173 8.17 -14.36 13.34
C PHE A 173 7.20 -15.14 12.43
N ILE A 174 7.01 -14.67 11.19
CA ILE A 174 6.19 -15.36 10.18
C ILE A 174 6.79 -16.72 9.87
N SER A 175 8.11 -16.80 9.63
CA SER A 175 8.80 -18.05 9.32
C SER A 175 8.62 -19.08 10.45
N GLU A 176 8.87 -18.71 11.71
CA GLU A 176 8.67 -19.59 12.86
C GLU A 176 7.21 -20.06 12.99
N THR A 177 6.26 -19.16 12.73
CA THR A 177 4.82 -19.47 12.78
C THR A 177 4.43 -20.45 11.68
N VAL A 178 4.87 -20.21 10.44
CA VAL A 178 4.60 -21.09 9.29
C VAL A 178 5.21 -22.47 9.52
N PHE A 179 6.45 -22.54 10.00
CA PHE A 179 7.09 -23.83 10.33
C PHE A 179 6.33 -24.57 11.42
N SER A 180 5.88 -23.88 12.48
CA SER A 180 5.09 -24.48 13.54
C SER A 180 3.74 -24.99 13.04
N MET A 181 3.05 -24.21 12.20
CA MET A 181 1.79 -24.60 11.59
C MET A 181 1.96 -25.81 10.67
N HIS A 182 3.00 -25.80 9.82
CA HIS A 182 3.32 -26.92 8.96
C HIS A 182 3.60 -28.20 9.77
N TYR A 183 4.35 -28.08 10.86
CA TYR A 183 4.64 -29.21 11.74
C TYR A 183 3.38 -29.78 12.39
N GLU A 184 2.49 -28.95 12.92
CA GLU A 184 1.23 -29.43 13.53
C GLU A 184 0.28 -30.03 12.49
N LEU A 185 0.19 -29.44 11.28
CA LEU A 185 -0.56 -30.02 10.17
C LEU A 185 0.00 -31.38 9.75
N TRP A 186 1.32 -31.50 9.63
CA TRP A 186 1.99 -32.76 9.31
C TRP A 186 1.72 -33.82 10.39
N LYS A 187 1.80 -33.45 11.66
CA LYS A 187 1.52 -34.34 12.80
C LYS A 187 0.07 -34.83 12.79
N LEU A 188 -0.89 -33.95 12.51
CA LEU A 188 -2.30 -34.31 12.38
C LEU A 188 -2.54 -35.25 11.18
N TRP A 189 -1.90 -34.97 10.05
CA TRP A 189 -1.96 -35.82 8.86
C TRP A 189 -1.35 -37.21 9.10
N MET A 190 -0.20 -37.29 9.77
CA MET A 190 0.43 -38.56 10.14
C MET A 190 -0.45 -39.38 11.08
N LYS A 191 -1.12 -38.74 12.06
CA LYS A 191 -2.10 -39.42 12.92
C LYS A 191 -3.29 -39.98 12.14
N TYR A 192 -3.81 -39.21 11.18
CA TYR A 192 -4.89 -39.67 10.30
C TYR A 192 -4.45 -40.85 9.42
N LYS A 193 -3.25 -40.78 8.82
CA LYS A 193 -2.68 -41.84 7.98
C LYS A 193 -2.40 -43.13 8.78
N ASN A 194 -1.87 -43.03 10.00
CA ASN A 194 -1.65 -44.20 10.85
C ASN A 194 -2.97 -44.85 11.29
N ARG A 195 -4.02 -44.06 11.56
CA ARG A 195 -5.35 -44.61 11.91
C ARG A 195 -6.01 -45.37 10.76
N ASN A 196 -5.77 -44.96 9.51
CA ASN A 196 -6.19 -45.71 8.32
C ASN A 196 -5.34 -46.97 8.04
N ARG A 197 -4.11 -47.03 8.57
CA ARG A 197 -3.24 -48.22 8.48
C ARG A 197 -3.64 -49.29 9.50
N GLU A 198 -3.96 -48.90 10.74
CA GLU A 198 -4.45 -49.82 11.78
C GLU A 198 -5.82 -50.42 11.42
N GLY A 199 -6.70 -49.66 10.75
CA GLY A 199 -8.01 -50.18 10.28
C GLY A 199 -7.95 -51.17 9.11
N ASN A 200 -6.77 -51.38 8.50
CA ASN A 200 -6.55 -52.30 7.37
C ASN A 200 -5.54 -53.41 7.70
N GLY A 201 -5.11 -53.52 8.97
CA GLY A 201 -4.09 -54.47 9.43
C GLY A 201 -4.71 -55.63 10.19
N ASN A 202 -5.13 -56.67 9.47
CA ASN A 202 -5.40 -57.97 10.08
C ASN A 202 -4.36 -59.06 9.72
N ASP A 203 -3.30 -58.78 8.96
CA ASP A 203 -2.42 -59.87 8.48
C ASP A 203 -0.89 -59.68 8.67
N GLU A 204 -0.38 -58.63 9.34
CA GLU A 204 1.09 -58.40 9.40
C GLU A 204 1.70 -58.20 10.80
N GLU A 205 0.94 -58.32 11.90
CA GLU A 205 1.43 -58.00 13.26
C GLU A 205 2.25 -59.13 13.95
N ASN A 206 2.95 -59.98 13.20
CA ASN A 206 3.82 -61.01 13.80
C ASN A 206 5.08 -61.30 12.97
N ARG A 207 5.75 -60.27 12.45
CA ARG A 207 7.13 -60.38 11.96
C ARG A 207 8.06 -59.55 12.83
N THR A 208 9.07 -60.21 13.38
CA THR A 208 10.11 -59.63 14.23
C THR A 208 10.84 -58.51 13.50
N LEU A 209 11.11 -57.40 14.21
CA LEU A 209 11.71 -56.15 13.68
C LEU A 209 13.09 -56.31 13.02
N PHE A 210 13.73 -57.46 13.22
CA PHE A 210 14.89 -57.92 12.48
C PHE A 210 14.67 -59.41 12.20
N GLY A 211 14.26 -59.75 10.98
CA GLY A 211 14.37 -61.11 10.48
C GLY A 211 15.77 -61.28 9.90
N ASP A 212 16.46 -62.37 10.23
CA ASP A 212 17.85 -62.64 9.82
C ASP A 212 18.07 -62.71 8.29
N ASN A 213 17.03 -62.50 7.48
CA ASN A 213 17.02 -62.63 6.02
C ASN A 213 16.46 -61.40 5.27
N GLU A 214 16.38 -60.21 5.88
CA GLU A 214 15.94 -58.99 5.18
C GLU A 214 17.13 -58.17 4.62
N ASP A 215 17.00 -57.73 3.37
CA ASP A 215 18.01 -56.95 2.67
C ASP A 215 18.25 -55.61 3.39
N GLU A 216 19.52 -55.25 3.59
CA GLU A 216 19.97 -54.04 4.31
C GLU A 216 19.31 -52.75 3.76
N GLN A 217 18.96 -52.75 2.46
CA GLN A 217 18.24 -51.66 1.80
C GLN A 217 16.82 -51.43 2.36
N GLU A 218 16.10 -52.49 2.72
CA GLU A 218 14.73 -52.42 3.22
C GLU A 218 14.69 -51.93 4.67
N ILE A 219 15.69 -52.34 5.47
CA ILE A 219 15.93 -51.82 6.82
C ILE A 219 16.27 -50.33 6.76
N LEU A 220 17.14 -49.92 5.83
CA LEU A 220 17.51 -48.52 5.63
C LEU A 220 16.34 -47.65 5.16
N ASP A 221 15.41 -48.18 4.36
CA ASP A 221 14.21 -47.44 3.95
C ASP A 221 13.18 -47.31 5.09
N ARG A 222 13.06 -48.30 5.99
CA ARG A 222 12.26 -48.17 7.22
C ARG A 222 12.86 -47.18 8.21
N VAL A 223 14.19 -47.14 8.35
CA VAL A 223 14.88 -46.13 9.18
C VAL A 223 14.80 -44.74 8.53
N ARG A 224 14.80 -44.65 7.19
CA ARG A 224 14.54 -43.41 6.45
C ARG A 224 13.11 -42.88 6.60
N LEU A 225 12.15 -43.64 7.13
CA LEU A 225 10.81 -43.12 7.47
C LEU A 225 10.84 -42.16 8.67
N ILE A 226 11.95 -42.07 9.40
CA ILE A 226 12.25 -40.95 10.33
C ILE A 226 12.83 -39.76 9.54
N ARG A 227 12.31 -39.48 8.35
CA ARG A 227 12.62 -38.26 7.61
C ARG A 227 11.56 -37.24 8.01
N PHE A 228 11.96 -36.23 8.78
CA PHE A 228 11.19 -34.99 8.92
C PHE A 228 10.72 -34.56 7.52
N PRO A 229 9.49 -34.00 7.37
CA PRO A 229 8.98 -33.62 6.05
C PRO A 229 10.02 -32.71 5.38
N PRO A 230 10.43 -33.00 4.13
CA PRO A 230 11.47 -32.24 3.48
C PRO A 230 10.89 -30.86 3.15
N ILE A 231 11.18 -29.87 3.98
CA ILE A 231 11.01 -28.49 3.56
C ILE A 231 12.29 -28.13 2.80
N VAL A 232 12.31 -28.47 1.52
CA VAL A 232 13.31 -27.91 0.60
C VAL A 232 12.91 -26.46 0.37
N VAL A 233 13.45 -25.55 1.18
CA VAL A 233 13.46 -24.13 0.86
C VAL A 233 14.86 -23.84 0.34
N PHE A 234 14.95 -23.55 -0.96
CA PHE A 234 16.13 -22.97 -1.59
C PHE A 234 16.39 -21.56 -1.07
#